data_AF-A0A538S2E2-F1
#
_entry.id   AF-A0A538S2E2-F1
#
_cell.length_a   1.000
_cell.length_b   1.000
_cell.length_c   1.000
_cell.angle_alpha   90.00
_cell.angle_beta   90.00
_cell.angle_gamma   90.00
#
_symmetry.space_group_name_H-M   'P 1'
#
loop_
_entity.id
_entity.type
_entity.pdbx_description
1 polymer ?
#
loop_
_entity_poly.entity_id
_entity_poly.type
_entity_poly.pdbx_seq_one_letter_code
_entity_poly.pdbx_strand_id
1 'polypeptide(L)'
;MRHIVSHQYGRTYAQKHPDEDFAETFAVWLTPRSGWRRRYRNWPALRKLEFVDKLMKRIRTETPHIRRGELCTPIEKMTVLLAEHYGQRAERYRAAAQGFVDDKLKEVFPPARGRSVGSAANLLRKHQDEMLDRVKRWSGLPEEEVRTLLAKLEDRADALDLQYRRTQLTQRIMDVTALATSLAMDFAYTGRFTG
;
A
#
# COMPACT_ATOMS: atom_id res chain seq x y z
N MET A 1 -7.47 26.10 18.82
CA MET A 1 -6.66 25.07 18.13
C MET A 1 -6.58 23.84 19.01
N ARG A 2 -7.06 22.69 18.55
CA ARG A 2 -6.83 21.39 19.20
C ARG A 2 -6.20 20.48 18.17
N HIS A 3 -4.99 20.04 18.48
CA HIS A 3 -4.16 19.18 17.65
C HIS A 3 -4.90 17.87 17.35
N ILE A 4 -5.00 17.52 16.06
CA ILE A 4 -5.44 16.20 15.63
C ILE A 4 -4.23 15.28 15.77
N VAL A 5 -4.39 14.30 16.66
CA VAL A 5 -3.47 13.19 16.89
C VAL A 5 -3.33 12.40 15.58
N SER A 6 -2.11 12.28 15.07
CA SER A 6 -1.80 11.37 13.95
C SER A 6 -1.74 9.94 14.46
N HIS A 7 -2.60 9.06 13.94
CA HIS A 7 -2.46 7.62 14.16
C HIS A 7 -1.61 6.97 13.06
N GLN A 8 -0.81 5.96 13.46
CA GLN A 8 0.20 5.25 12.66
C GLN A 8 -0.37 4.18 11.71
N TYR A 9 -1.58 4.36 11.15
CA TYR A 9 -2.17 3.38 10.24
C TYR A 9 -2.52 4.01 8.88
N GLY A 10 -1.76 3.61 7.85
CA GLY A 10 -2.15 3.51 6.43
C GLY A 10 -2.82 4.72 5.75
N ARG A 11 -2.16 5.28 4.73
CA ARG A 11 -2.66 6.37 3.88
C ARG A 11 -3.87 5.94 3.02
N THR A 12 -5.06 5.90 3.60
CA THR A 12 -6.32 5.97 2.82
C THR A 12 -6.56 7.40 2.33
N TYR A 13 -7.26 7.51 1.19
CA TYR A 13 -7.53 8.78 0.48
C TYR A 13 -8.05 9.89 1.41
N ALA A 14 -8.89 9.56 2.40
CA ALA A 14 -9.42 10.51 3.38
C ALA A 14 -8.39 11.29 4.23
N GLN A 15 -7.13 10.85 4.37
CA GLN A 15 -6.23 11.45 5.36
C GLN A 15 -5.23 12.48 4.81
N LYS A 16 -5.22 12.76 3.49
CA LYS A 16 -4.22 13.67 2.88
C LYS A 16 -4.66 15.12 2.81
N HIS A 17 -5.95 15.39 2.67
CA HIS A 17 -6.50 16.75 2.68
C HIS A 17 -7.88 16.76 3.37
N PRO A 18 -8.21 17.75 4.21
CA PRO A 18 -9.53 17.86 4.85
C PRO A 18 -10.69 17.90 3.83
N ASP A 19 -10.43 18.40 2.62
CA ASP A 19 -11.43 18.42 1.54
C ASP A 19 -11.66 17.02 0.94
N GLU A 20 -10.65 16.14 0.93
CA GLU A 20 -10.77 14.77 0.42
C GLU A 20 -11.63 13.91 1.36
N ASP A 21 -11.45 14.04 2.69
CA ASP A 21 -12.31 13.40 3.70
C ASP A 21 -13.77 13.86 3.60
N PHE A 22 -13.98 15.16 3.36
CA PHE A 22 -15.31 15.70 3.15
C PHE A 22 -15.93 15.15 1.85
N ALA A 23 -15.18 15.11 0.75
CA ALA A 23 -15.63 14.56 -0.52
C ALA A 23 -16.04 13.09 -0.40
N GLU A 24 -15.26 12.28 0.34
CA GLU A 24 -15.61 10.89 0.60
C GLU A 24 -16.90 10.76 1.43
N THR A 25 -17.03 11.56 2.48
CA THR A 25 -18.25 11.61 3.30
C THR A 25 -19.47 11.99 2.43
N PHE A 26 -19.32 12.98 1.57
CA PHE A 26 -20.36 13.44 0.66
C PHE A 26 -20.74 12.35 -0.35
N ALA A 27 -19.77 11.66 -0.94
CA ALA A 27 -20.01 10.55 -1.87
C ALA A 27 -20.79 9.41 -1.21
N VAL A 28 -20.41 9.01 0.01
CA VAL A 28 -21.12 7.97 0.78
C VAL A 28 -22.56 8.38 1.10
N TRP A 29 -22.78 9.64 1.47
CA TRP A 29 -24.11 10.19 1.74
C TRP A 29 -24.98 10.25 0.48
N LEU A 30 -24.40 10.71 -0.65
CA LEU A 30 -25.10 10.88 -1.93
C LEU A 30 -25.45 9.55 -2.61
N THR A 31 -24.65 8.50 -2.37
CA THR A 31 -24.84 7.18 -2.99
C THR A 31 -26.20 6.58 -2.61
N PRO A 32 -27.10 6.32 -3.59
CA PRO A 32 -28.41 5.74 -3.32
C PRO A 32 -28.31 4.38 -2.64
N ARG A 33 -29.21 4.11 -1.69
CA ARG A 33 -29.31 2.83 -0.96
C ARG A 33 -28.02 2.42 -0.22
N SER A 34 -27.10 3.35 0.06
CA SER A 34 -25.85 3.03 0.76
C SER A 34 -26.05 2.50 2.19
N GLY A 35 -27.23 2.69 2.77
CA GLY A 35 -27.56 2.18 4.11
C GLY A 35 -26.65 2.75 5.19
N TRP A 36 -26.07 3.93 4.95
CA TRP A 36 -24.96 4.48 5.72
C TRP A 36 -25.27 4.61 7.21
N ARG A 37 -26.51 4.95 7.57
CA ARG A 37 -26.96 5.02 8.98
C ARG A 37 -26.77 3.70 9.72
N ARG A 38 -27.06 2.57 9.08
CA ARG A 38 -26.89 1.23 9.67
C ARG A 38 -25.43 0.77 9.60
N ARG A 39 -24.77 1.04 8.47
CA ARG A 39 -23.39 0.60 8.19
C ARG A 39 -22.38 1.28 9.12
N TYR A 40 -22.55 2.58 9.37
CA TYR A 40 -21.62 3.38 10.17
C TYR A 40 -22.11 3.64 11.62
N ARG A 41 -23.14 2.93 12.11
CA ARG A 41 -23.79 3.20 13.41
C ARG A 41 -22.85 3.31 14.62
N ASN A 42 -21.74 2.55 14.60
CA ASN A 42 -20.76 2.48 15.68
C ASN A 42 -19.44 3.19 15.33
N TRP A 43 -19.42 3.96 14.23
CA TRP A 43 -18.22 4.60 13.70
C TRP A 43 -18.29 6.11 13.93
N PRO A 44 -17.18 6.78 14.30
CA PRO A 44 -17.14 8.24 14.44
C PRO A 44 -17.59 9.00 13.18
N ALA A 45 -17.41 8.40 12.00
CA ALA A 45 -17.84 8.92 10.71
C ALA A 45 -19.35 9.21 10.62
N LEU A 46 -20.18 8.53 11.44
CA LEU A 46 -21.62 8.78 11.49
C LEU A 46 -21.95 10.24 11.77
N ARG A 47 -21.18 10.89 12.66
CA ARG A 47 -21.39 12.31 13.00
C ARG A 47 -21.19 13.22 11.79
N LYS A 48 -20.20 12.92 10.93
CA LYS A 48 -19.96 13.67 9.70
C LYS A 48 -21.08 13.43 8.69
N LEU A 49 -21.52 12.18 8.53
CA LEU A 49 -22.64 11.84 7.64
C LEU A 49 -23.96 12.51 8.09
N GLU A 50 -24.24 12.55 9.38
CA GLU A 50 -25.39 13.28 9.94
C GLU A 50 -25.27 14.79 9.75
N PHE A 51 -24.06 15.34 9.89
CA PHE A 51 -23.81 16.75 9.61
C PHE A 51 -24.09 17.08 8.14
N VAL A 52 -23.56 16.30 7.20
CA VAL A 52 -23.81 16.48 5.77
C VAL A 52 -25.30 16.35 5.45
N ASP A 53 -25.99 15.36 6.02
CA ASP A 53 -27.43 15.16 5.84
C ASP A 53 -28.26 16.39 6.29
N LYS A 54 -27.94 16.96 7.46
CA LYS A 54 -28.59 18.17 7.97
C LYS A 54 -28.25 19.40 7.13
N LEU A 55 -26.98 19.55 6.77
CA LEU A 55 -26.49 20.67 5.96
C LEU A 55 -27.20 20.70 4.60
N MET A 56 -27.21 19.57 3.89
CA MET A 56 -27.83 19.46 2.55
C MET A 56 -29.33 19.71 2.60
N LYS A 57 -30.03 19.22 3.64
CA LYS A 57 -31.45 19.54 3.85
C LYS A 57 -31.72 21.02 4.07
N ARG A 58 -30.80 21.73 4.74
CA ARG A 58 -30.91 23.18 5.00
C ARG A 58 -30.69 24.00 3.73
N ILE A 59 -29.65 23.70 2.98
CA ILE A 59 -29.24 24.52 1.83
C ILE A 59 -29.92 24.13 0.51
N ARG A 60 -30.71 23.04 0.47
CA ARG A 60 -31.35 22.56 -0.78
C ARG A 60 -32.25 23.59 -1.48
N THR A 61 -32.79 24.56 -0.74
CA THR A 61 -33.64 25.63 -1.27
C THR A 61 -32.86 26.90 -1.58
N GLU A 62 -31.59 26.97 -1.18
CA GLU A 62 -30.73 28.11 -1.45
C GLU A 62 -30.22 28.03 -2.88
N THR A 63 -30.23 29.18 -3.55
CA THR A 63 -29.64 29.28 -4.88
C THR A 63 -28.12 29.40 -4.74
N PRO A 64 -27.33 28.56 -5.45
CA PRO A 64 -25.87 28.69 -5.44
C PRO A 64 -25.46 30.07 -5.99
N HIS A 65 -24.61 30.78 -5.24
CA HIS A 65 -24.14 32.12 -5.62
C HIS A 65 -23.33 32.11 -6.92
N ILE A 66 -22.60 31.02 -7.18
CA ILE A 66 -21.84 30.83 -8.41
C ILE A 66 -22.57 29.78 -9.25
N ARG A 67 -23.27 30.23 -10.29
CA ARG A 67 -23.97 29.35 -11.24
C ARG A 67 -23.12 28.99 -12.46
N ARG A 68 -22.05 29.76 -12.73
CA ARG A 68 -21.11 29.59 -13.83
C ARG A 68 -19.73 30.00 -13.37
N GLY A 69 -18.73 29.16 -13.66
CA GLY A 69 -17.33 29.40 -13.38
C GLY A 69 -16.48 28.53 -14.29
N GLU A 70 -15.23 28.92 -14.50
CA GLU A 70 -14.29 28.09 -15.23
C GLU A 70 -14.02 26.81 -14.44
N LEU A 71 -14.16 25.66 -15.11
CA LEU A 71 -13.87 24.37 -14.52
C LEU A 71 -12.36 24.23 -14.35
N CYS A 72 -11.87 24.24 -13.11
CA CYS A 72 -10.48 23.90 -12.81
C CYS A 72 -10.24 22.42 -13.14
N THR A 73 -9.54 22.13 -14.24
CA THR A 73 -9.22 20.77 -14.70
C THR A 73 -10.45 19.87 -14.86
N PRO A 74 -11.27 20.07 -15.91
CA PRO A 74 -12.40 19.18 -16.21
C PRO A 74 -11.90 17.76 -16.44
N ILE A 75 -12.64 16.77 -15.91
CA ILE A 75 -12.33 15.34 -16.11
C ILE A 75 -12.24 15.00 -17.61
N GLU A 76 -13.10 15.61 -18.43
CA GLU A 76 -13.12 15.46 -19.90
C GLU A 76 -11.83 15.91 -20.58
N LYS A 77 -11.05 16.79 -19.93
CA LYS A 77 -9.76 17.30 -20.42
C LYS A 77 -8.57 16.55 -19.80
N MET A 78 -8.79 15.57 -18.94
CA MET A 78 -7.71 14.73 -18.40
C MET A 78 -7.26 13.75 -19.48
N THR A 79 -6.08 13.98 -20.03
CA THR A 79 -5.43 13.08 -21.00
C THR A 79 -4.50 12.05 -20.35
N VAL A 80 -4.23 12.20 -19.04
CA VAL A 80 -3.33 11.30 -18.32
C VAL A 80 -4.01 9.95 -18.18
N LEU A 81 -3.41 8.92 -18.78
CA LEU A 81 -3.89 7.57 -18.63
C LEU A 81 -3.66 7.09 -17.20
N LEU A 82 -4.57 6.26 -16.69
CA LEU A 82 -4.43 5.65 -15.37
C LEU A 82 -3.07 4.92 -15.25
N ALA A 83 -2.68 4.22 -16.32
CA ALA A 83 -1.38 3.54 -16.43
C ALA A 83 -0.19 4.51 -16.40
N GLU A 84 -0.30 5.71 -16.94
CA GLU A 84 0.76 6.73 -16.89
C GLU A 84 0.84 7.37 -15.50
N HIS A 85 -0.31 7.65 -14.87
CA HIS A 85 -0.35 8.19 -13.51
C HIS A 85 0.21 7.19 -12.49
N TYR A 86 -0.20 5.92 -12.58
CA TYR A 86 0.37 4.86 -11.74
C TYR A 86 1.79 4.49 -12.16
N GLY A 87 2.14 4.54 -13.45
CA GLY A 87 3.48 4.26 -13.97
C GLY A 87 4.52 5.28 -13.53
N GLN A 88 4.30 6.57 -13.79
CA GLN A 88 5.21 7.65 -13.36
C GLN A 88 5.39 7.71 -11.84
N ARG A 89 4.32 7.39 -11.10
CA ARG A 89 4.39 7.22 -9.65
C ARG A 89 5.12 5.94 -9.28
N ALA A 90 4.84 4.83 -9.95
CA ALA A 90 5.49 3.54 -9.71
C ALA A 90 6.98 3.60 -10.03
N GLU A 91 7.50 4.31 -11.04
CA GLU A 91 8.94 4.52 -11.23
C GLU A 91 9.57 5.22 -10.00
N ARG A 92 8.99 6.34 -9.57
CA ARG A 92 9.46 7.08 -8.39
C ARG A 92 9.34 6.27 -7.10
N TYR A 93 8.26 5.49 -6.96
CA TYR A 93 8.04 4.60 -5.82
C TYR A 93 8.86 3.30 -5.92
N ARG A 94 9.25 2.84 -7.11
CA ARG A 94 10.12 1.67 -7.34
C ARG A 94 11.52 1.99 -6.83
N ALA A 95 12.03 3.19 -7.10
CA ALA A 95 13.30 3.65 -6.57
C ALA A 95 13.28 3.77 -5.03
N ALA A 96 12.21 4.35 -4.45
CA ALA A 96 12.06 4.43 -3.00
C ALA A 96 11.86 3.03 -2.35
N ALA A 97 11.08 2.16 -2.99
CA ALA A 97 10.85 0.79 -2.55
C ALA A 97 12.09 -0.10 -2.72
N GLN A 98 12.97 0.19 -3.68
CA GLN A 98 14.26 -0.49 -3.81
C GLN A 98 15.12 -0.24 -2.56
N GLY A 99 15.25 1.01 -2.10
CA GLY A 99 15.98 1.31 -0.86
C GLY A 99 15.38 0.61 0.36
N PHE A 100 14.05 0.61 0.49
CA PHE A 100 13.37 -0.09 1.58
C PHE A 100 13.59 -1.61 1.58
N VAL A 101 13.46 -2.25 0.40
CA VAL A 101 13.69 -3.69 0.26
C VAL A 101 15.14 -4.05 0.57
N ASP A 102 16.10 -3.22 0.14
CA ASP A 102 17.51 -3.43 0.42
C ASP A 102 17.82 -3.39 1.91
N ASP A 103 17.25 -2.43 2.63
CA ASP A 103 17.46 -2.29 4.08
C ASP A 103 16.91 -3.52 4.82
N LYS A 104 15.73 -4.02 4.43
CA LYS A 104 15.17 -5.25 4.99
C LYS A 104 15.97 -6.49 4.62
N LEU A 105 16.48 -6.59 3.41
CA LEU A 105 17.37 -7.68 3.02
C LEU A 105 18.68 -7.65 3.81
N LYS A 106 19.25 -6.47 4.10
CA LYS A 106 20.44 -6.34 4.96
C LYS A 106 20.16 -6.70 6.42
N GLU A 107 18.95 -6.41 6.93
CA GLU A 107 18.51 -6.87 8.26
C GLU A 107 18.43 -8.40 8.30
N VAL A 108 17.88 -9.03 7.26
CA VAL A 108 17.78 -10.50 7.15
C VAL A 108 19.14 -11.15 6.90
N PHE A 109 20.02 -10.52 6.13
CA PHE A 109 21.35 -11.01 5.79
C PHE A 109 22.43 -10.06 6.32
N PRO A 110 22.62 -10.02 7.66
CA PRO A 110 23.69 -9.21 8.23
C PRO A 110 25.05 -9.72 7.76
N PRO A 111 26.09 -8.85 7.67
CA PRO A 111 27.40 -9.21 7.14
C PRO A 111 27.96 -10.49 7.75
N ALA A 112 28.06 -11.54 6.93
CA ALA A 112 28.61 -12.83 7.34
C ALA A 112 30.11 -12.89 7.01
N ARG A 113 30.95 -13.15 8.02
CA ARG A 113 32.39 -13.43 7.84
C ARG A 113 32.72 -14.85 8.29
N GLY A 114 33.61 -15.52 7.57
CA GLY A 114 34.14 -16.86 7.91
C GLY A 114 34.33 -17.76 6.68
N ARG A 115 34.87 -18.97 6.88
CA ARG A 115 35.18 -19.93 5.80
C ARG A 115 33.96 -20.62 5.15
N SER A 116 32.77 -20.51 5.74
CA SER A 116 31.56 -21.24 5.29
C SER A 116 30.37 -20.29 5.14
N VAL A 117 30.45 -19.44 4.11
CA VAL A 117 29.37 -18.54 3.70
C VAL A 117 28.67 -19.06 2.43
N GLY A 118 27.39 -18.77 2.29
CA GLY A 118 26.60 -18.99 1.09
C GLY A 118 26.05 -17.66 0.56
N SER A 119 25.76 -17.61 -0.74
CA SER A 119 25.09 -16.47 -1.38
C SER A 119 23.60 -16.47 -1.06
N ALA A 120 23.09 -15.32 -0.62
CA ALA A 120 21.67 -15.13 -0.35
C ALA A 120 20.82 -15.29 -1.61
N ALA A 121 21.25 -14.73 -2.75
CA ALA A 121 20.56 -14.89 -4.03
C ALA A 121 20.41 -16.37 -4.41
N ASN A 122 21.48 -17.17 -4.26
CA ASN A 122 21.41 -18.61 -4.52
C ASN A 122 20.48 -19.36 -3.55
N LEU A 123 20.41 -18.94 -2.28
CA LEU A 123 19.44 -19.47 -1.31
C LEU A 123 18.01 -19.18 -1.77
N LEU A 124 17.74 -17.93 -2.18
CA LEU A 124 16.42 -17.50 -2.64
C LEU A 124 15.97 -18.28 -3.87
N ARG A 125 16.84 -18.37 -4.88
CA ARG A 125 16.59 -19.15 -6.09
C ARG A 125 16.31 -20.62 -5.80
N LYS A 126 17.12 -21.24 -4.93
CA LYS A 126 17.00 -22.67 -4.61
C LYS A 126 15.71 -23.01 -3.86
N HIS A 127 15.21 -22.10 -3.02
CA HIS A 127 14.02 -22.31 -2.18
C HIS A 127 12.80 -21.55 -2.72
N GLN A 128 12.83 -21.07 -3.96
CA GLN A 128 11.80 -20.20 -4.53
C GLN A 128 10.42 -20.85 -4.52
N ASP A 129 10.31 -22.12 -4.95
CA ASP A 129 9.03 -22.83 -5.02
C ASP A 129 8.41 -23.03 -3.63
N GLU A 130 9.23 -23.39 -2.63
CA GLU A 130 8.77 -23.55 -1.25
C GLU A 130 8.27 -22.22 -0.67
N MET A 131 9.01 -21.13 -0.91
CA MET A 131 8.60 -19.80 -0.46
C MET A 131 7.34 -19.33 -1.19
N LEU A 132 7.23 -19.60 -2.48
CA LEU A 132 6.08 -19.24 -3.30
C LEU A 132 4.79 -19.83 -2.75
N ASP A 133 4.77 -21.14 -2.46
CA ASP A 133 3.59 -21.81 -1.91
C ASP A 133 3.17 -21.22 -0.56
N ARG A 134 4.15 -20.94 0.31
CA ARG A 134 3.91 -20.34 1.63
C ARG A 134 3.36 -18.92 1.51
N VAL A 135 4.02 -18.07 0.71
CA VAL A 135 3.64 -16.66 0.55
C VAL A 135 2.27 -16.54 -0.12
N LYS A 136 2.02 -17.33 -1.17
CA LYS A 136 0.72 -17.38 -1.87
C LYS A 136 -0.41 -17.74 -0.90
N ARG A 137 -0.21 -18.76 -0.08
CA ARG A 137 -1.20 -19.24 0.90
C ARG A 137 -1.62 -18.14 1.88
N TRP A 138 -0.68 -17.32 2.36
CA TRP A 138 -0.95 -16.34 3.40
C TRP A 138 -1.30 -14.95 2.87
N SER A 139 -0.76 -14.55 1.72
CA SER A 139 -1.01 -13.22 1.14
C SER A 139 -2.28 -13.12 0.31
N GLY A 140 -2.76 -14.24 -0.26
CA GLY A 140 -3.90 -14.23 -1.17
C GLY A 140 -3.61 -13.61 -2.54
N LEU A 141 -2.34 -13.28 -2.84
CA LEU A 141 -1.92 -12.77 -4.14
C LEU A 141 -1.93 -13.85 -5.22
N PRO A 142 -2.14 -13.47 -6.50
CA PRO A 142 -1.92 -14.36 -7.64
C PRO A 142 -0.48 -14.88 -7.67
N GLU A 143 -0.30 -16.10 -8.17
CA GLU A 143 1.02 -16.74 -8.21
C GLU A 143 2.08 -15.92 -8.97
N GLU A 144 1.70 -15.32 -10.10
CA GLU A 144 2.60 -14.48 -10.91
C GLU A 144 3.11 -13.26 -10.14
N GLU A 145 2.27 -12.66 -9.29
CA GLU A 145 2.68 -11.52 -8.46
C GLU A 145 3.66 -11.95 -7.37
N VAL A 146 3.42 -13.12 -6.75
CA VAL A 146 4.35 -13.71 -5.77
C VAL A 146 5.68 -14.08 -6.43
N ARG A 147 5.66 -14.68 -7.63
CA ARG A 147 6.89 -14.97 -8.41
C ARG A 147 7.68 -13.70 -8.67
N THR A 148 7.00 -12.65 -9.11
CA THR A 148 7.61 -11.35 -9.41
C THR A 148 8.25 -10.73 -8.16
N LEU A 149 7.57 -10.81 -7.00
CA LEU A 149 8.13 -10.36 -5.73
C LEU A 149 9.39 -11.14 -5.34
N LEU A 150 9.34 -12.47 -5.38
CA LEU A 150 10.47 -13.32 -5.01
C LEU A 150 11.68 -13.11 -5.94
N ALA A 151 11.44 -13.00 -7.26
CA ALA A 151 12.48 -12.69 -8.23
C ALA A 151 13.14 -11.34 -7.94
N LYS A 152 12.34 -10.32 -7.58
CA LYS A 152 12.88 -9.02 -7.18
C LYS A 152 13.74 -9.11 -5.91
N LEU A 153 13.34 -9.90 -4.91
CA LEU A 153 14.15 -10.10 -3.71
C LEU A 153 15.48 -10.80 -4.04
N GLU A 154 15.46 -11.76 -4.95
CA GLU A 154 16.66 -12.42 -5.47
C GLU A 154 17.60 -11.42 -6.16
N ASP A 155 17.09 -10.65 -7.13
CA ASP A 155 17.87 -9.65 -7.88
C ASP A 155 18.51 -8.62 -6.94
N ARG A 156 17.77 -8.17 -5.92
CA ARG A 156 18.31 -7.23 -4.93
C ARG A 156 19.36 -7.88 -4.03
N ALA A 157 19.16 -9.12 -3.61
CA ALA A 157 20.15 -9.84 -2.82
C ALA A 157 21.46 -10.08 -3.59
N ASP A 158 21.38 -10.33 -4.89
CA ASP A 158 22.53 -10.48 -5.78
C ASP A 158 23.25 -9.14 -6.00
N ALA A 159 22.51 -8.07 -6.32
CA ALA A 159 23.05 -6.73 -6.51
C ALA A 159 23.75 -6.16 -5.26
N LEU A 160 23.38 -6.63 -4.08
CA LEU A 160 23.97 -6.25 -2.79
C LEU A 160 25.09 -7.20 -2.32
N ASP A 161 25.39 -8.27 -3.06
CA ASP A 161 26.30 -9.37 -2.69
C ASP A 161 26.03 -9.88 -1.25
N LEU A 162 24.75 -10.14 -0.95
CA LEU A 162 24.36 -10.58 0.39
C LEU A 162 24.76 -12.04 0.62
N GLN A 163 25.25 -12.30 1.83
CA GLN A 163 25.77 -13.59 2.22
C GLN A 163 25.22 -14.02 3.58
N TYR A 164 25.24 -15.32 3.83
CA TYR A 164 24.84 -15.90 5.12
C TYR A 164 25.79 -17.01 5.54
N ARG A 165 25.90 -17.25 6.85
CA ARG A 165 26.60 -18.44 7.37
C ARG A 165 25.76 -19.68 7.09
N ARG A 166 26.36 -20.73 6.53
CA ARG A 166 25.63 -21.96 6.19
C ARG A 166 24.92 -22.61 7.39
N THR A 167 25.44 -22.43 8.60
CA THR A 167 24.80 -22.89 9.85
C THR A 167 23.47 -22.19 10.16
N GLN A 168 23.22 -21.02 9.57
CA GLN A 168 22.00 -20.24 9.73
C GLN A 168 20.99 -20.45 8.59
N LEU A 169 21.23 -21.41 7.69
CA LEU A 169 20.42 -21.65 6.49
C LEU A 169 18.91 -21.64 6.79
N THR A 170 18.46 -22.49 7.71
CA THR A 170 17.04 -22.62 8.07
C THR A 170 16.47 -21.31 8.62
N GLN A 171 17.23 -20.61 9.45
CA GLN A 171 16.81 -19.32 10.00
C GLN A 171 16.62 -18.29 8.88
N ARG A 172 17.55 -18.21 7.92
CA ARG A 172 17.46 -17.25 6.81
C ARG A 172 16.31 -17.55 5.86
N ILE A 173 16.01 -18.82 5.61
CA ILE A 173 14.81 -19.19 4.83
C ILE A 173 13.55 -18.70 5.55
N MET A 174 13.44 -18.91 6.87
CA MET A 174 12.29 -18.43 7.64
C MET A 174 12.18 -16.91 7.64
N ASP A 175 13.28 -16.20 7.91
CA ASP A 175 13.33 -14.74 7.96
C ASP A 175 12.91 -14.11 6.62
N VAL A 176 13.44 -14.62 5.50
CA VAL A 176 13.05 -14.19 4.15
C VAL A 176 11.59 -14.51 3.87
N THR A 177 11.12 -15.71 4.20
CA THR A 177 9.73 -16.10 3.94
C THR A 177 8.77 -15.18 4.68
N ALA A 178 9.09 -14.83 5.94
CA ALA A 178 8.34 -13.87 6.73
C ALA A 178 8.36 -12.47 6.10
N LEU A 179 9.53 -12.01 5.65
CA LEU A 179 9.67 -10.74 4.92
C LEU A 179 8.83 -10.72 3.64
N ALA A 180 8.94 -11.74 2.79
CA ALA A 180 8.20 -11.85 1.54
C ALA A 180 6.69 -11.91 1.79
N THR A 181 6.24 -12.62 2.83
CA THR A 181 4.83 -12.67 3.22
C THR A 181 4.33 -11.30 3.67
N SER A 182 5.12 -10.60 4.50
CA SER A 182 4.82 -9.24 4.95
C SER A 182 4.68 -8.28 3.77
N LEU A 183 5.66 -8.26 2.86
CA LEU A 183 5.64 -7.43 1.65
C LEU A 183 4.45 -7.77 0.74
N ALA A 184 4.11 -9.05 0.59
CA ALA A 184 2.99 -9.50 -0.22
C ALA A 184 1.64 -9.08 0.38
N MET A 185 1.45 -9.25 1.69
CA MET A 185 0.23 -8.80 2.37
C MET A 185 0.09 -7.29 2.28
N ASP A 186 1.17 -6.58 2.54
CA ASP A 186 1.21 -5.13 2.51
C ASP A 186 0.90 -4.57 1.10
N PHE A 187 1.39 -5.25 0.05
CA PHE A 187 0.99 -5.01 -1.34
C PHE A 187 -0.48 -5.31 -1.60
N ALA A 188 -1.01 -6.44 -1.11
CA ALA A 188 -2.42 -6.80 -1.26
C ALA A 188 -3.36 -5.80 -0.58
N TYR A 189 -2.98 -5.28 0.59
CA TYR A 189 -3.81 -4.35 1.38
C TYR A 189 -3.74 -2.91 0.89
N THR A 190 -2.61 -2.45 0.33
CA THR A 190 -2.42 -1.04 -0.02
C THR A 190 -2.24 -0.77 -1.51
N GLY A 191 -2.15 -1.83 -2.33
CA GLY A 191 -1.75 -1.76 -3.75
C GLY A 191 -0.31 -1.24 -3.94
N ARG A 192 0.50 -1.25 -2.87
CA ARG A 192 1.87 -0.73 -2.79
C ARG A 192 2.66 -1.49 -1.72
N PHE A 193 3.98 -1.48 -1.79
CA PHE A 193 4.81 -1.85 -0.65
C PHE A 193 4.89 -0.61 0.27
N THR A 194 4.02 -0.53 1.26
CA THR A 194 4.15 0.33 2.43
C THR A 194 5.24 -0.18 3.39
N GLY A 195 6.13 0.75 3.75
CA GLY A 195 6.99 0.65 4.93
C GLY A 195 6.38 1.39 6.10
#